data_AF-A0A3B8VWG4-F1
#
_entry.id   AF-A0A3B8VWG4-F1
#
_cell.length_a   1.000
_cell.length_b   1.000
_cell.length_c   1.000
_cell.angle_alpha   90.00
_cell.angle_beta   90.00
_cell.angle_gamma   90.00
#
_symmetry.space_group_name_H-M   'P 1'
#
loop_
_entity.id
_entity.type
_entity.pdbx_description
1 polymer ?
#
loop_
_entity_poly.entity_id
_entity_poly.type
_entity_poly.pdbx_seq_one_letter_code
_entity_poly.pdbx_strand_id
1 'polypeptide(L)'
;DHWQIDSTQIIAGGSSAGAITVLQAEYAICNSQAGIQSLPAHFNYAGIVAYAGAIQDVAFPAWQKKPCPILLFHGDADRIVPFDRVVIPNIGGLWGAHAVAQSLDQEGTPYFFYAIANAGHEIASVPLQTHQQEFLNFYERLIVNKEKRTIHIQESVPGEQPVNKSFSLEDFIKSNQ
;
A
#
# COMPACT_ATOMS: atom_id res chain seq x y z
N ASP A 1 28.75 1.53 -2.45
CA ASP A 1 30.20 1.24 -2.51
C ASP A 1 30.81 0.70 -1.21
N HIS A 2 30.37 1.09 -0.01
CA HIS A 2 30.88 0.51 1.25
C HIS A 2 30.10 -0.73 1.77
N TRP A 3 28.84 -0.89 1.35
CA TRP A 3 27.93 -1.97 1.80
C TRP A 3 27.58 -2.98 0.70
N GLN A 4 28.13 -2.80 -0.51
CA GLN A 4 27.84 -3.63 -1.71
C GLN A 4 26.34 -3.81 -2.03
N ILE A 5 25.51 -2.83 -1.66
CA ILE A 5 24.09 -2.79 -1.99
C ILE A 5 23.90 -2.26 -3.41
N ASP A 6 23.15 -3.00 -4.23
CA ASP A 6 22.62 -2.49 -5.50
C ASP A 6 21.43 -1.56 -5.22
N SER A 7 21.61 -0.27 -5.46
CA SER A 7 20.58 0.74 -5.20
C SER A 7 19.35 0.61 -6.10
N THR A 8 19.44 -0.14 -7.20
CA THR A 8 18.31 -0.40 -8.11
C THR A 8 17.40 -1.53 -7.61
N GLN A 9 17.82 -2.24 -6.57
CA GLN A 9 17.13 -3.43 -6.03
C GLN A 9 16.54 -3.18 -4.62
N ILE A 10 16.40 -1.92 -4.21
CA ILE A 10 15.89 -1.57 -2.87
C ILE A 10 14.37 -1.74 -2.81
N ILE A 11 13.90 -2.60 -1.91
CA ILE A 11 12.48 -2.76 -1.58
C ILE A 11 12.23 -2.12 -0.21
N ALA A 12 11.20 -1.29 -0.11
CA ALA A 12 10.79 -0.69 1.16
C ALA A 12 9.48 -1.33 1.64
N GLY A 13 9.46 -1.70 2.92
CA GLY A 13 8.30 -2.32 3.57
C GLY A 13 7.90 -1.58 4.84
N GLY A 14 6.60 -1.57 5.16
CA GLY A 14 6.13 -0.95 6.39
C GLY A 14 4.73 -1.40 6.80
N SER A 15 4.43 -1.26 8.09
CA SER A 15 3.13 -1.56 8.71
C SER A 15 2.45 -0.31 9.24
N SER A 16 1.13 -0.18 9.09
CA SER A 16 0.35 0.95 9.61
C SER A 16 0.95 2.31 9.18
N ALA A 17 1.36 3.17 10.12
CA ALA A 17 2.08 4.42 9.80
C ALA A 17 3.33 4.22 8.93
N GLY A 18 4.06 3.10 9.11
CA GLY A 18 5.19 2.74 8.25
C GLY A 18 4.74 2.38 6.83
N ALA A 19 3.58 1.73 6.69
CA ALA A 19 3.00 1.39 5.39
C ALA A 19 2.59 2.66 4.63
N ILE A 20 1.97 3.61 5.33
CA ILE A 20 1.68 4.96 4.80
C ILE A 20 2.98 5.64 4.34
N THR A 21 4.03 5.56 5.16
CA THR A 21 5.33 6.20 4.85
C THR A 21 5.94 5.67 3.56
N VAL A 22 6.00 4.35 3.37
CA VAL A 22 6.63 3.75 2.17
C VAL A 22 5.77 3.96 0.91
N LEU A 23 4.44 3.93 1.03
CA LEU A 23 3.54 4.28 -0.07
C LEU A 23 3.67 5.75 -0.46
N GLN A 24 3.70 6.65 0.52
CA GLN A 24 3.87 8.08 0.29
C GLN A 24 5.23 8.39 -0.35
N ALA A 25 6.29 7.67 0.01
CA ALA A 25 7.61 7.85 -0.57
C ALA A 25 7.62 7.55 -2.08
N GLU A 26 7.07 6.40 -2.50
CA GLU A 26 6.94 6.06 -3.92
C GLU A 26 6.04 7.07 -4.65
N TYR A 27 4.92 7.42 -4.05
CA TYR A 27 3.97 8.39 -4.61
C TYR A 27 4.60 9.77 -4.81
N ALA A 28 5.42 10.22 -3.85
CA ALA A 28 6.16 11.47 -3.94
C ALA A 28 7.20 11.45 -5.05
N ILE A 29 7.94 10.34 -5.22
CA ILE A 29 8.91 10.15 -6.32
C ILE A 29 8.20 10.22 -7.67
N CYS A 30 7.08 9.50 -7.82
CA CYS A 30 6.33 9.44 -9.08
C CYS A 30 5.74 10.80 -9.48
N ASN A 31 5.30 11.58 -8.49
CA ASN A 31 4.63 12.86 -8.71
C ASN A 31 5.53 14.10 -8.51
N SER A 32 6.85 13.89 -8.34
CA SER A 32 7.82 14.96 -8.12
C SER A 32 7.46 15.89 -6.95
N GLN A 33 6.88 15.33 -5.88
CA GLN A 33 6.49 16.10 -4.70
C GLN A 33 7.71 16.57 -3.90
N ALA A 34 7.53 17.59 -3.05
CA ALA A 34 8.60 18.09 -2.19
C ALA A 34 9.13 16.99 -1.25
N GLY A 35 10.42 17.04 -0.93
CA GLY A 35 11.08 16.09 -0.02
C GLY A 35 11.91 15.00 -0.71
N ILE A 36 11.77 14.82 -2.03
CA ILE A 36 12.56 13.84 -2.79
C ILE A 36 13.92 14.37 -3.29
N GLN A 37 14.22 15.67 -3.10
CA GLN A 37 15.42 16.31 -3.67
C GLN A 37 16.73 15.79 -3.08
N SER A 38 16.68 15.15 -1.91
CA SER A 38 17.82 14.49 -1.27
C SER A 38 18.11 13.10 -1.83
N LEU A 39 17.19 12.53 -2.63
CA LEU A 39 17.39 11.22 -3.25
C LEU A 39 18.30 11.35 -4.48
N PRO A 40 19.11 10.32 -4.79
CA PRO A 40 19.92 10.31 -5.99
C PRO A 40 19.10 10.54 -7.26
N ALA A 41 19.72 11.17 -8.26
CA ALA A 41 19.10 11.32 -9.56
C ALA A 41 18.68 9.95 -10.12
N HIS A 42 17.46 9.87 -10.64
CA HIS A 42 16.86 8.63 -11.18
C HIS A 42 16.64 7.50 -10.18
N PHE A 43 16.73 7.76 -8.88
CA PHE A 43 16.35 6.79 -7.86
C PHE A 43 14.86 6.43 -7.98
N ASN A 44 14.56 5.13 -7.89
CA ASN A 44 13.24 4.65 -7.51
C ASN A 44 13.38 3.35 -6.70
N TYR A 45 12.34 3.00 -5.96
CA TYR A 45 12.27 1.68 -5.33
C TYR A 45 12.13 0.59 -6.39
N ALA A 46 12.68 -0.59 -6.10
CA ALA A 46 12.42 -1.79 -6.88
C ALA A 46 10.98 -2.28 -6.63
N GLY A 47 10.48 -2.13 -5.40
CA GLY A 47 9.10 -2.42 -5.03
C GLY A 47 8.74 -1.88 -3.64
N ILE A 48 7.44 -1.81 -3.37
CA ILE A 48 6.88 -1.42 -2.06
C ILE A 48 6.07 -2.58 -1.46
N VAL A 49 6.17 -2.78 -0.15
CA VAL A 49 5.32 -3.71 0.61
C VAL A 49 4.61 -2.97 1.73
N ALA A 50 3.28 -2.89 1.67
CA ALA A 50 2.48 -2.12 2.60
C ALA A 50 1.48 -3.03 3.34
N TYR A 51 1.58 -3.06 4.67
CA TYR A 51 0.65 -3.76 5.56
C TYR A 51 -0.26 -2.75 6.26
N ALA A 52 -1.54 -2.71 5.88
CA ALA A 52 -2.54 -1.72 6.32
C ALA A 52 -2.08 -0.27 6.10
N GLY A 53 -1.83 0.09 4.84
CA GLY A 53 -1.33 1.40 4.43
C GLY A 53 -2.34 2.25 3.67
N ALA A 54 -1.99 3.54 3.50
CA ALA A 54 -2.75 4.49 2.71
C ALA A 54 -1.81 5.53 2.06
N ILE A 55 -2.27 6.18 0.99
CA ILE A 55 -1.65 7.38 0.42
C ILE A 55 -2.41 8.61 0.91
N GLN A 56 -1.69 9.67 1.28
CA GLN A 56 -2.28 10.96 1.64
C GLN A 56 -2.27 11.89 0.43
N ASP A 57 -3.45 12.35 0.02
CA ASP A 57 -3.60 13.34 -1.06
C ASP A 57 -4.95 14.08 -0.93
N VAL A 58 -5.04 15.26 -1.57
CA VAL A 58 -6.28 16.02 -1.74
C VAL A 58 -7.24 15.31 -2.69
N ALA A 59 -6.71 14.74 -3.78
CA ALA A 59 -7.48 14.04 -4.80
C ALA A 59 -7.26 12.53 -4.75
N PHE A 60 -8.06 11.78 -5.51
CA PHE A 60 -7.80 10.35 -5.71
C PHE A 60 -6.38 10.16 -6.29
N PRO A 61 -5.59 9.17 -5.80
CA PRO A 61 -4.20 9.02 -6.21
C PRO A 61 -4.06 8.91 -7.73
N ALA A 62 -3.18 9.74 -8.29
CA ALA A 62 -2.83 9.74 -9.71
C ALA A 62 -1.31 9.70 -9.86
N TRP A 63 -0.84 9.08 -10.94
CA TRP A 63 0.57 8.77 -11.12
C TRP A 63 1.13 9.51 -12.34
N GLN A 64 1.97 10.53 -12.14
CA GLN A 64 2.63 11.22 -13.27
C GLN A 64 3.73 10.37 -13.94
N LYS A 65 4.31 9.46 -13.17
CA LYS A 65 5.22 8.42 -13.65
C LYS A 65 4.71 7.09 -13.13
N LYS A 66 4.96 6.05 -13.91
CA LYS A 66 4.62 4.70 -13.51
C LYS A 66 5.35 4.30 -12.22
N PRO A 67 4.65 3.92 -11.14
CA PRO A 67 5.29 3.47 -9.92
C PRO A 67 5.98 2.11 -10.09
N CYS A 68 6.86 1.80 -9.14
CA CYS A 68 7.36 0.45 -8.96
C CYS A 68 6.23 -0.53 -8.58
N PRO A 69 6.43 -1.85 -8.72
CA PRO A 69 5.47 -2.83 -8.24
C PRO A 69 5.17 -2.69 -6.76
N ILE A 70 3.90 -2.87 -6.38
CA ILE A 70 3.43 -2.72 -5.00
C ILE A 70 2.77 -4.02 -4.52
N LEU A 71 3.05 -4.43 -3.29
CA LEU A 71 2.35 -5.48 -2.57
C LEU A 71 1.54 -4.86 -1.43
N LEU A 72 0.24 -5.07 -1.44
CA LEU A 72 -0.70 -4.50 -0.48
C LEU A 72 -1.36 -5.63 0.35
N PHE A 73 -1.40 -5.46 1.67
CA PHE A 73 -2.23 -6.26 2.58
C PHE A 73 -3.14 -5.33 3.37
N HIS A 74 -4.44 -5.64 3.45
CA HIS A 74 -5.36 -4.82 4.24
C HIS A 74 -6.59 -5.62 4.69
N GLY A 75 -6.99 -5.47 5.95
CA GLY A 75 -8.26 -5.97 6.45
C GLY A 75 -9.41 -5.08 6.01
N ASP A 76 -10.48 -5.65 5.45
CA ASP A 76 -11.58 -4.85 4.90
C ASP A 76 -12.50 -4.22 5.97
N ALA A 77 -12.23 -4.50 7.25
CA ALA A 77 -12.89 -3.93 8.41
C ALA A 77 -11.94 -3.11 9.31
N ASP A 78 -10.79 -2.67 8.78
CA ASP A 78 -9.84 -1.83 9.51
C ASP A 78 -10.48 -0.49 9.95
N ARG A 79 -10.37 -0.21 11.26
CA ARG A 79 -10.92 0.99 11.92
C ARG A 79 -9.85 1.99 12.36
N ILE A 80 -8.61 1.81 11.95
CA ILE A 80 -7.47 2.69 12.24
C ILE A 80 -7.00 3.37 10.94
N VAL A 81 -6.74 2.56 9.90
CA VAL A 81 -6.37 3.03 8.56
C VAL A 81 -7.48 2.61 7.59
N PRO A 82 -8.04 3.53 6.79
CA PRO A 82 -9.15 3.18 5.91
C PRO A 82 -8.76 2.10 4.92
N PHE A 83 -9.64 1.13 4.68
CA PHE A 83 -9.49 0.16 3.59
C PHE A 83 -9.69 0.82 2.21
N ASP A 84 -10.76 1.61 2.05
CA ASP A 84 -11.05 2.38 0.83
C ASP A 84 -10.54 3.82 0.95
N ARG A 85 -11.26 4.69 1.68
CA ARG A 85 -10.86 6.09 1.86
C ARG A 85 -11.53 6.75 3.07
N VAL A 86 -10.87 7.77 3.61
CA VAL A 86 -11.50 8.80 4.47
C VAL A 86 -11.02 10.15 3.96
N VAL A 87 -11.95 10.99 3.50
CA VAL A 87 -11.66 12.26 2.82
C VAL A 87 -12.48 13.41 3.37
N ILE A 88 -11.86 14.58 3.47
CA ILE A 88 -12.53 15.85 3.73
C ILE A 88 -12.55 16.66 2.43
N PRO A 89 -13.73 17.08 1.92
CA PRO A 89 -13.83 17.85 0.69
C PRO A 89 -12.88 19.05 0.67
N ASN A 90 -12.08 19.19 -0.39
CA ASN A 90 -11.10 20.25 -0.62
C ASN A 90 -9.91 20.34 0.36
N ILE A 91 -9.85 19.47 1.38
CA ILE A 91 -8.72 19.40 2.32
C ILE A 91 -7.87 18.16 2.04
N GLY A 92 -8.50 17.06 1.65
CA GLY A 92 -7.85 15.80 1.34
C GLY A 92 -8.13 14.72 2.36
N GLY A 93 -7.37 13.64 2.27
CA GLY A 93 -7.60 12.47 3.10
C GLY A 93 -6.61 11.36 2.89
N LEU A 94 -6.97 10.20 3.44
CA LEU A 94 -6.24 8.96 3.32
C LEU A 94 -6.97 8.03 2.35
N TRP A 95 -6.23 7.52 1.37
CA TRP A 95 -6.66 6.57 0.35
C TRP A 95 -6.03 5.23 0.69
N GLY A 96 -6.84 4.32 1.22
CA GLY A 96 -6.45 2.99 1.67
C GLY A 96 -6.01 2.06 0.55
N ALA A 97 -5.55 0.86 0.93
CA ALA A 97 -5.06 -0.13 -0.03
C ALA A 97 -6.04 -0.43 -1.18
N HIS A 98 -7.35 -0.42 -0.94
CA HIS A 98 -8.34 -0.62 -2.01
C HIS A 98 -8.33 0.52 -3.03
N ALA A 99 -8.31 1.77 -2.57
CA ALA A 99 -8.22 2.93 -3.46
C ALA A 99 -6.85 2.99 -4.16
N VAL A 100 -5.77 2.64 -3.47
CA VAL A 100 -4.44 2.55 -4.06
C VAL A 100 -4.41 1.49 -5.16
N ALA A 101 -4.92 0.28 -4.92
CA ALA A 101 -5.05 -0.77 -5.93
C ALA A 101 -5.82 -0.28 -7.17
N GLN A 102 -6.98 0.36 -6.98
CA GLN A 102 -7.75 0.95 -8.08
C GLN A 102 -6.94 1.98 -8.88
N SER A 103 -6.12 2.81 -8.22
CA SER A 103 -5.27 3.78 -8.92
C SER A 103 -4.16 3.11 -9.74
N LEU A 104 -3.61 1.98 -9.25
CA LEU A 104 -2.59 1.20 -9.95
C LEU A 104 -3.18 0.47 -11.16
N ASP A 105 -4.41 -0.04 -11.05
CA ASP A 105 -5.17 -0.58 -12.18
C ASP A 105 -5.38 0.47 -13.27
N GLN A 106 -5.77 1.70 -12.89
CA GLN A 106 -5.96 2.80 -13.85
C GLN A 106 -4.66 3.20 -14.58
N GLU A 107 -3.52 3.16 -13.89
CA GLU A 107 -2.20 3.41 -14.47
C GLU A 107 -1.63 2.19 -15.23
N GLY A 108 -2.22 1.00 -15.06
CA GLY A 108 -1.71 -0.25 -15.62
C GLY A 108 -0.39 -0.72 -14.99
N THR A 109 -0.19 -0.46 -13.69
CA THR A 109 0.98 -0.89 -12.93
C THR A 109 0.80 -2.31 -12.38
N PRO A 110 1.80 -3.21 -12.48
CA PRO A 110 1.76 -4.50 -11.80
C PRO A 110 1.74 -4.37 -10.27
N TYR A 111 0.83 -5.08 -9.60
CA TYR A 111 0.77 -5.11 -8.13
C TYR A 111 0.04 -6.36 -7.63
N PHE A 112 0.28 -6.73 -6.38
CA PHE A 112 -0.48 -7.75 -5.67
C PHE A 112 -1.29 -7.10 -4.55
N PHE A 113 -2.53 -7.53 -4.35
CA PHE A 113 -3.39 -7.03 -3.28
C PHE A 113 -4.13 -8.16 -2.57
N TYR A 114 -3.87 -8.27 -1.27
CA TYR A 114 -4.51 -9.20 -0.34
C TYR A 114 -5.51 -8.42 0.51
N ALA A 115 -6.78 -8.57 0.17
CA ALA A 115 -7.91 -8.06 0.95
C ALA A 115 -8.43 -9.18 1.85
N ILE A 116 -8.33 -9.00 3.17
CA ILE A 116 -8.72 -10.03 4.14
C ILE A 116 -10.07 -9.65 4.72
N ALA A 117 -11.08 -10.46 4.40
CA ALA A 117 -12.46 -10.21 4.77
C ALA A 117 -12.66 -10.30 6.28
N ASN A 118 -13.42 -9.34 6.82
CA ASN A 118 -13.75 -9.18 8.23
C ASN A 118 -12.56 -8.92 9.17
N ALA A 119 -11.34 -8.84 8.64
CA ALA A 119 -10.16 -8.51 9.43
C ALA A 119 -10.04 -6.99 9.64
N GLY A 120 -9.55 -6.62 10.82
CA GLY A 120 -9.27 -5.26 11.21
C GLY A 120 -7.81 -4.85 11.01
N HIS A 121 -7.32 -4.00 11.91
CA HIS A 121 -5.98 -3.44 11.84
C HIS A 121 -4.85 -4.44 12.16
N GLU A 122 -5.18 -5.64 12.65
CA GLU A 122 -4.22 -6.72 12.88
C GLU A 122 -3.49 -7.16 11.60
N ILE A 123 -4.05 -6.87 10.43
CA ILE A 123 -3.39 -7.11 9.13
C ILE A 123 -2.13 -6.24 8.95
N ALA A 124 -1.94 -5.20 9.77
CA ALA A 124 -0.67 -4.47 9.83
C ALA A 124 0.50 -5.37 10.32
N SER A 125 0.23 -6.45 11.05
CA SER A 125 1.28 -7.26 11.69
C SER A 125 1.18 -8.77 11.42
N VAL A 126 -0.02 -9.34 11.27
CA VAL A 126 -0.19 -10.79 11.04
C VAL A 126 0.55 -11.28 9.79
N PRO A 127 0.45 -10.63 8.61
CA PRO A 127 1.10 -11.12 7.39
C PRO A 127 2.63 -11.15 7.45
N LEU A 128 3.26 -10.35 8.33
CA LEU A 128 4.70 -10.41 8.54
C LEU A 128 5.17 -11.79 9.02
N GLN A 129 4.30 -12.51 9.73
CA GLN A 129 4.60 -13.83 10.28
C GLN A 129 4.03 -14.97 9.43
N THR A 130 2.89 -14.75 8.77
CA THR A 130 2.13 -15.82 8.12
C THR A 130 2.19 -15.80 6.59
N HIS A 131 2.56 -14.68 5.97
CA HIS A 131 2.50 -14.48 4.51
C HIS A 131 3.87 -14.29 3.84
N GLN A 132 4.91 -14.93 4.38
CA GLN A 132 6.27 -14.85 3.82
C GLN A 132 6.34 -15.38 2.39
N GLN A 133 5.56 -16.42 2.06
CA GLN A 133 5.50 -16.98 0.71
C GLN A 133 4.90 -16.00 -0.30
N GLU A 134 3.94 -15.18 0.14
CA GLU A 134 3.33 -14.17 -0.72
C GLU A 134 4.29 -13.03 -1.06
N PHE A 135 5.12 -12.63 -0.09
CA PHE A 135 6.24 -11.72 -0.34
C PHE A 135 7.24 -12.32 -1.33
N LEU A 136 7.64 -13.58 -1.15
CA LEU A 136 8.56 -14.25 -2.08
C LEU A 136 7.98 -14.35 -3.49
N ASN A 137 6.69 -14.66 -3.61
CA ASN A 137 5.98 -14.72 -4.90
C ASN A 137 5.97 -13.35 -5.59
N PHE A 138 5.64 -12.29 -4.85
CA PHE A 138 5.72 -10.91 -5.34
C PHE A 138 7.14 -10.55 -5.80
N TYR A 139 8.14 -10.87 -4.97
CA TYR A 139 9.54 -10.61 -5.26
C TYR A 139 10.00 -11.32 -6.54
N GLU A 140 9.81 -12.63 -6.63
CA GLU A 140 10.24 -13.41 -7.79
C GLU A 140 9.55 -12.93 -9.07
N ARG A 141 8.24 -12.69 -9.01
CA ARG A 141 7.46 -12.43 -10.22
C ARG A 141 7.55 -10.98 -10.69
N LEU A 142 7.36 -10.02 -9.80
CA LEU A 142 7.28 -8.62 -10.19
C LEU A 142 8.64 -7.92 -10.14
N ILE A 143 9.54 -8.32 -9.24
CA ILE A 143 10.85 -7.67 -9.08
C ILE A 143 11.90 -8.35 -9.95
N VAL A 144 12.09 -9.66 -9.78
CA VAL A 144 13.14 -10.41 -10.50
C VAL A 144 12.72 -10.66 -11.95
N ASN A 145 11.56 -11.26 -12.16
CA ASN A 145 11.08 -11.66 -13.50
C ASN A 145 10.39 -10.51 -14.26
N LYS A 146 10.10 -9.39 -13.59
CA LYS A 146 9.45 -8.19 -14.16
C LYS A 146 8.18 -8.51 -14.93
N GLU A 147 7.40 -9.48 -14.42
CA GLU A 147 6.12 -9.85 -15.01
C GLU A 147 5.15 -8.66 -14.98
N LYS A 148 4.38 -8.49 -16.06
CA LYS A 148 3.29 -7.49 -16.11
C LYS A 148 2.00 -8.12 -15.61
N ARG A 149 1.90 -8.36 -14.30
CA ARG A 149 0.78 -9.08 -13.67
C ARG A 149 0.18 -8.28 -12.53
N THR A 150 -1.13 -8.33 -12.44
CA THR A 150 -1.89 -7.92 -11.25
C THR A 150 -2.55 -9.13 -10.64
N ILE A 151 -2.51 -9.26 -9.32
CA ILE A 151 -3.16 -10.34 -8.58
C ILE A 151 -3.98 -9.75 -7.44
N HIS A 152 -5.28 -10.04 -7.45
CA HIS A 152 -6.17 -9.74 -6.34
C HIS A 152 -6.53 -11.03 -5.62
N ILE A 153 -6.27 -11.06 -4.32
CA ILE A 153 -6.61 -12.16 -3.44
C ILE A 153 -7.58 -11.64 -2.41
N GLN A 154 -8.72 -12.33 -2.33
CA GLN A 154 -9.70 -12.12 -1.28
C GLN A 154 -9.66 -13.34 -0.36
N GLU A 155 -9.22 -13.12 0.87
CA GLU A 155 -9.18 -14.16 1.90
C GLU A 155 -10.41 -14.04 2.78
N SER A 156 -11.03 -15.16 3.15
CA SER A 156 -12.20 -15.18 4.03
C SER A 156 -12.30 -16.50 4.76
N VAL A 157 -12.81 -16.47 5.99
CA VAL A 157 -13.10 -17.68 6.77
C VAL A 157 -14.55 -18.13 6.51
N PRO A 158 -14.80 -19.36 6.04
CA PRO A 158 -16.15 -19.85 5.81
C PRO A 158 -17.02 -19.81 7.08
N GLY A 159 -18.22 -19.25 6.97
CA GLY A 159 -19.19 -19.20 8.07
C GLY A 159 -18.98 -18.07 9.07
N GLU A 160 -17.95 -17.24 8.89
CA GLU A 160 -17.74 -16.06 9.71
C GLU A 160 -18.85 -15.03 9.49
N GLN A 161 -19.29 -14.40 10.58
CA GLN A 161 -20.34 -13.38 10.51
C GLN A 161 -19.76 -12.08 9.95
N PRO A 162 -20.45 -11.41 9.02
CA PRO A 162 -20.01 -10.11 8.52
C PRO A 162 -19.88 -9.09 9.65
N VAL A 163 -18.75 -8.39 9.67
CA VAL A 163 -18.53 -7.26 10.58
C VAL A 163 -18.86 -5.93 9.90
N ASN A 164 -19.00 -4.87 10.70
CA ASN A 164 -19.22 -3.53 10.14
C ASN A 164 -17.93 -2.99 9.51
N LYS A 165 -17.95 -2.80 8.19
CA LYS A 165 -16.86 -2.26 7.37
C LYS A 165 -16.93 -0.75 7.16
N SER A 166 -17.98 -0.09 7.68
CA SER A 166 -18.09 1.37 7.58
C SER A 166 -17.03 2.04 8.45
N PHE A 167 -16.22 2.88 7.83
CA PHE A 167 -15.24 3.70 8.52
C PHE A 167 -15.38 5.16 8.07
N SER A 168 -15.96 5.98 8.95
CA SER A 168 -16.25 7.39 8.68
C SER A 168 -15.13 8.32 9.15
N LEU A 169 -15.20 9.59 8.76
CA LEU A 169 -14.31 10.63 9.30
C LEU A 169 -14.45 10.76 10.83
N GLU A 170 -15.65 10.62 11.37
CA GLU A 170 -15.87 10.65 12.82
C GLU A 170 -15.20 9.46 13.52
N ASP A 171 -15.26 8.27 12.92
CA ASP A 171 -14.56 7.09 13.43
C ASP A 171 -13.05 7.32 13.43
N PHE A 172 -12.50 7.85 12.33
CA PHE A 172 -11.08 8.16 12.20
C PHE A 172 -10.60 9.17 13.24
N ILE A 173 -11.38 10.22 13.52
CA ILE A 173 -11.05 11.19 14.56
C ILE A 173 -11.04 10.52 15.94
N LYS A 174 -12.04 9.68 16.25
CA LYS A 174 -12.13 8.99 17.55
C LYS A 174 -11.01 7.97 17.76
N SER A 175 -10.55 7.29 16.71
CA SER A 175 -9.51 6.27 16.81
C SER A 175 -8.09 6.84 16.98
N ASN A 176 -7.90 8.13 16.75
CA ASN A 176 -6.58 8.80 16.74
C ASN A 176 -6.50 9.98 17.74
N GLN A 177 -7.36 10.00 18.77
CA GLN A 177 -7.27 10.93 19.91
C GLN A 177 -6.32 10.44 21.00
#